data_AF-I1S991-F1
#
_entry.id   AF-I1S991-F1
#
_cell.length_a   1.000
_cell.length_b   1.000
_cell.length_c   1.000
_cell.angle_alpha   90.00
_cell.angle_beta   90.00
_cell.angle_gamma   90.00
#
_symmetry.space_group_name_H-M   'P 1'
#
loop_
_entity.id
_entity.type
_entity.pdbx_description
1 polymer ?
#
loop_
_entity_poly.entity_id
_entity_poly.type
_entity_poly.pdbx_seq_one_letter_code
_entity_poly.pdbx_strand_id
1 'polypeptide(L)' 'MASFSHGWMNREQYRDEDKIATAVREGKDLWGREQDEFVRIERNEDVPPLVLEEPKRSDYMISLDGPSAGFEDYKWEGQ' A
#
# COMPACT_ATOMS: atom_id res chain seq x y z
N MET A 1 5.04 14.29 4.46
CA MET A 1 4.29 14.32 3.18
C MET A 1 4.28 15.70 2.51
N ALA A 2 4.76 15.78 1.26
CA ALA A 2 4.54 16.93 0.37
C ALA A 2 3.10 16.87 -0.19
N SER A 3 2.50 18.04 -0.45
CA SER A 3 1.10 18.20 -0.90
C SER A 3 0.63 17.15 -1.93
N PHE A 4 -0.57 16.61 -1.75
CA PHE A 4 -1.28 15.92 -2.82
C PHE A 4 -1.61 16.90 -3.96
N SER A 5 -1.77 16.38 -5.18
CA SER A 5 -2.14 17.18 -6.37
C SER A 5 -3.53 17.84 -6.22
N HIS A 6 -4.41 17.24 -5.42
CA HIS A 6 -5.72 17.79 -5.09
C HIS A 6 -5.68 18.44 -3.70
N GLY A 7 -5.82 19.77 -3.66
CA GLY A 7 -5.64 20.55 -2.43
C GLY A 7 -6.58 20.15 -1.27
N TRP A 8 -7.77 19.63 -1.56
CA TRP A 8 -8.71 19.20 -0.52
C TRP A 8 -8.25 17.93 0.22
N MET A 9 -7.46 17.08 -0.43
CA MET A 9 -6.87 15.87 0.16
C MET A 9 -5.72 16.20 1.14
N ASN A 10 -5.31 17.47 1.21
CA ASN A 10 -4.26 17.89 2.15
C ASN A 10 -4.76 18.09 3.59
N ARG A 11 -6.06 17.90 3.85
CA ARG A 11 -6.59 17.95 5.21
C ARG A 11 -6.05 16.78 6.03
N GLU A 12 -5.87 16.99 7.33
CA GLU A 12 -5.24 16.03 8.24
C GLU A 12 -5.92 14.66 8.23
N GLN A 13 -7.25 14.63 8.21
CA GLN A 13 -8.05 13.39 8.12
C GLN A 13 -7.78 12.51 6.87
N TYR A 14 -7.09 13.06 5.88
CA TYR A 14 -6.77 12.42 4.60
C TYR A 14 -5.28 12.11 4.46
N ARG A 15 -4.48 12.43 5.49
CA ARG A 15 -3.02 12.26 5.55
C ARG A 15 -2.58 11.31 6.67
N ASP A 16 -3.52 10.61 7.27
CA ASP A 16 -3.24 9.59 8.27
C ASP A 16 -2.50 8.42 7.60
N GLU A 17 -1.20 8.31 7.88
CA GLU A 17 -0.30 7.32 7.29
C GLU A 17 -0.69 5.89 7.71
N ASP A 18 -1.17 5.70 8.94
CA ASP A 18 -1.61 4.40 9.46
C ASP A 18 -2.86 3.91 8.72
N LYS A 19 -3.80 4.82 8.47
CA LYS A 19 -4.99 4.54 7.67
C LYS A 19 -4.62 4.18 6.24
N ILE A 20 -3.69 4.92 5.63
CA ILE A 20 -3.25 4.66 4.25
C ILE A 20 -2.59 3.28 4.15
N ALA A 21 -1.63 2.98 5.02
CA ALA A 21 -0.94 1.69 5.01
C ALA A 21 -1.91 0.53 5.27
N THR A 22 -2.89 0.71 6.16
CA THR A 22 -3.92 -0.31 6.42
C THR A 22 -4.81 -0.55 5.21
N ALA A 23 -5.28 0.50 4.54
CA ALA A 23 -6.10 0.36 3.33
C ALA A 23 -5.35 -0.40 2.23
N VAL A 24 -4.05 -0.12 2.04
CA VAL A 24 -3.20 -0.82 1.07
C VAL A 24 -3.02 -2.30 1.44
N ARG A 25 -2.68 -2.62 2.70
CA ARG A 25 -2.55 -4.02 3.18
C ARG A 25 -3.81 -4.83 2.94
N GLU A 26 -4.95 -4.24 3.24
CA GLU A 26 -6.25 -4.91 3.18
C GLU A 26 -6.85 -4.91 1.77
N GLY A 27 -6.21 -4.26 0.79
CA GLY A 27 -6.76 -4.14 -0.56
C GLY A 27 -8.08 -3.39 -0.58
N LYS A 28 -8.20 -2.32 0.22
CA LYS A 28 -9.41 -1.49 0.34
C LYS A 28 -9.18 -0.11 -0.25
N ASP A 29 -10.25 0.48 -0.76
CA ASP A 29 -10.27 1.89 -1.09
C ASP A 29 -10.02 2.76 0.16
N LEU A 30 -9.16 3.77 0.03
CA LEU A 30 -8.82 4.70 1.13
C LEU A 30 -10.05 5.45 1.67
N TRP A 31 -11.07 5.59 0.84
CA TRP A 31 -12.34 6.25 1.18
C TRP A 31 -13.45 5.27 1.57
N GLY A 32 -13.16 3.97 1.64
CA GLY A 32 -14.11 2.94 2.07
C GLY A 32 -15.29 2.75 1.12
N ARG A 33 -15.11 3.10 -0.16
CA ARG A 33 -16.16 2.93 -1.16
C ARG A 33 -16.29 1.45 -1.54
N GLU A 34 -17.51 0.92 -1.47
CA GLU A 34 -17.78 -0.51 -1.71
C GLU A 34 -17.53 -0.96 -3.15
N GLN A 35 -17.59 -0.06 -4.13
CA GLN A 35 -17.40 -0.43 -5.54
C GLN A 35 -15.95 -0.64 -5.97
N ASP A 36 -14.98 -0.19 -5.18
CA ASP A 36 -13.55 -0.23 -5.51
C ASP A 36 -12.86 -1.29 -4.62
N GLU A 37 -13.11 -2.57 -4.91
CA GLU A 37 -12.47 -3.70 -4.23
C GLU A 37 -11.26 -4.22 -5.02
N PHE A 38 -10.14 -4.42 -4.32
CA PHE A 38 -8.97 -5.07 -4.91
C PHE A 38 -9.02 -6.56 -4.63
N VAL A 39 -8.81 -7.38 -5.67
CA VAL A 39 -8.72 -8.83 -5.51
C VAL A 39 -7.30 -9.22 -5.12
N ARG A 40 -7.15 -9.85 -3.96
CA ARG A 40 -5.87 -10.43 -3.53
C ARG A 40 -5.56 -11.69 -4.34
N ILE A 41 -4.37 -11.73 -4.94
CA ILE A 41 -3.85 -12.90 -5.66
C ILE A 41 -2.75 -13.54 -4.80
N GLU A 42 -3.01 -14.75 -4.33
CA GLU A 42 -1.99 -15.54 -3.61
C GLU A 42 -0.94 -16.07 -4.59
N ARG A 43 0.35 -15.96 -4.21
CA ARG A 43 1.49 -16.45 -5.01
C ARG A 43 1.47 -15.93 -6.45
N ASN A 44 1.39 -14.61 -6.61
CA ASN A 44 1.41 -14.00 -7.94
C ASN A 44 2.78 -14.21 -8.63
N GLU A 45 2.82 -15.12 -9.60
CA GLU A 45 3.99 -15.37 -10.46
C GLU A 45 3.87 -14.65 -11.82
N ASP A 46 2.73 -13.99 -12.11
CA ASP A 46 2.51 -13.19 -13.32
C ASP A 46 3.14 -11.80 -13.16
N VAL A 47 4.47 -11.79 -13.06
CA VAL A 47 5.30 -10.59 -12.93
C VAL A 47 6.55 -10.73 -13.81
N PRO A 48 7.23 -9.62 -14.16
CA PRO A 48 8.47 -9.70 -14.93
C PRO A 48 9.50 -10.61 -14.25
N PRO A 49 10.27 -11.44 -14.99
CA PRO A 49 11.23 -12.38 -14.39
C PRO A 49 12.21 -11.75 -13.40
N LEU A 50 12.65 -10.51 -13.66
CA LEU A 50 13.54 -9.76 -12.76
C LEU A 50 12.97 -9.60 -11.33
N VAL A 51 11.64 -9.48 -11.21
CA VAL A 51 10.95 -9.37 -9.91
C VAL A 51 11.04 -10.69 -9.14
N LEU A 52 10.94 -11.83 -9.84
CA LEU A 52 11.06 -13.17 -9.26
C LEU A 52 12.51 -13.52 -8.90
N GLU A 53 13.48 -13.05 -9.68
CA GLU A 53 14.92 -13.31 -9.49
C GLU A 53 15.52 -12.50 -8.33
N GLU A 54 14.98 -11.31 -8.06
CA GLU A 54 15.50 -10.37 -7.05
C GLU A 54 14.46 -10.05 -5.94
N PRO A 55 13.90 -11.06 -5.24
CA PRO A 55 12.73 -10.87 -4.38
C PRO A 55 13.01 -9.91 -3.21
N LYS A 56 14.24 -9.89 -2.67
CA LYS A 56 14.60 -8.95 -1.58
C LYS A 56 14.53 -7.48 -1.99
N ARG A 57 14.81 -7.19 -3.27
CA ARG A 57 14.79 -5.83 -3.80
C ARG A 57 13.39 -5.43 -4.24
N SER A 58 12.59 -6.40 -4.67
CA SER A 58 11.27 -6.19 -5.27
C SER A 58 10.11 -6.64 -4.39
N ASP A 59 10.34 -6.96 -3.12
CA ASP A 59 9.31 -7.51 -2.21
C ASP A 59 8.05 -6.63 -2.15
N TYR A 60 8.24 -5.30 -2.11
CA TYR A 60 7.16 -4.30 -2.14
C TYR A 60 6.28 -4.34 -3.41
N MET A 61 6.72 -5.01 -4.48
CA MET A 61 5.94 -5.21 -5.70
C MET A 61 5.15 -6.52 -5.70
N ILE A 62 5.51 -7.47 -4.83
CA ILE A 62 4.98 -8.85 -4.83
C ILE A 62 4.07 -9.07 -3.62
N SER A 63 4.40 -8.47 -2.47
CA SER A 63 3.60 -8.54 -1.26
C SER A 63 3.53 -7.19 -0.57
N LEU A 64 2.31 -6.83 -0.16
CA LEU A 64 2.03 -5.64 0.64
C LEU A 64 1.63 -6.02 2.06
N ASP A 65 1.83 -7.28 2.49
CA ASP A 65 1.34 -7.79 3.78
C ASP A 65 2.13 -7.27 4.98
N GLY A 66 3.36 -6.83 4.72
CA GLY A 66 4.27 -6.33 5.74
C GLY A 66 3.66 -5.17 6.52
N PRO A 67 4.12 -4.91 7.76
CA PRO A 67 3.60 -3.83 8.60
C PRO A 67 3.65 -2.45 7.91
N SER A 68 4.63 -2.24 7.02
CA SER A 68 4.76 -0.99 6.28
C SER A 68 3.95 -0.93 4.99
N ALA A 69 3.21 -1.98 4.62
CA ALA A 69 2.49 -2.09 3.35
C ALA A 69 3.36 -1.87 2.09
N GLY A 70 4.68 -2.11 2.19
CA GLY A 70 5.63 -1.85 1.10
C GLY A 70 6.14 -0.40 1.02
N PHE A 71 5.69 0.51 1.89
CA PHE A 71 6.23 1.86 1.99
C PHE A 71 7.57 1.87 2.74
N GLU A 72 8.58 2.52 2.18
CA GLU A 72 9.93 2.61 2.79
C GLU A 72 10.02 3.67 3.89
N ASP A 73 9.20 4.72 3.80
CA ASP A 73 9.22 5.88 4.70
C ASP A 73 8.21 5.78 5.85
N TYR A 74 7.32 4.79 5.81
CA TYR A 74 6.33 4.54 6.84
C TYR A 74 6.84 3.53 7.88
N LYS A 75 6.80 3.92 9.14
CA LYS A 75 7.20 3.10 10.27
C LYS A 75 5.97 2.68 11.06
N TRP A 76 5.68 1.38 11.02
CA TRP A 76 4.65 0.79 11.89
C TRP A 76 5.14 0.80 13.33
N GLU A 77 4.53 1.61 14.20
CA GLU A 77 4.92 1.67 15.62
C GLU A 77 4.23 0.60 16.50
N GLY A 78 3.37 -0.25 15.93
CA GLY A 78 2.67 -1.27 16.70
C GLY A 78 1.59 -0.67 17.58
N GLN A 79 0.33 -0.90 17.20
CA GLN A 79 -0.82 -0.56 18.02
C GLN A 79 -1.40 -1.82 18.69
#